data_AF-A0A7V9MS43-F1
#
_entry.id   AF-A0A7V9MS43-F1
#
_cell.length_a   1.000
_cell.length_b   1.000
_cell.length_c   1.000
_cell.angle_alpha   90.00
_cell.angle_beta   90.00
_cell.angle_gamma   90.00
#
_symmetry.space_group_name_H-M   'P 1'
#
loop_
_entity.id
_entity.type
_entity.pdbx_description
1 polymer ?
#
loop_
_entity_poly.entity_id
_entity_poly.type
_entity_poly.pdbx_seq_one_letter_code
_entity_poly.pdbx_strand_id
1 'polypeptide(L)'
;MKGQVITPRPLATSRLRTSRGRTSETLIGLFFGGNALVAIVVLLLITLFLFREGFGFFGGNLQNLRVYRAAGLEYVDIMREQADAHAALSRSLSQVRLREVRSFPKNSRSADEINVSLAPFDRYANDFSEAGTELAGLVSDVGEQAVALKEEMLLRSGAPESTKTEGATVPAPTAEGQTGGLEALRSSYPKYQQVCATMAAVLMNLQATAPRLSSRKAQEAFEKVNGRTREYVAGFPGQAQRLREWDSAKPVRWYHSITSFLFDKRWVTASFWQDWYGIAPLLAGSIMVSFVALALAVPFGVASAVYVSEIATRPEQNLIKPYIEFIAAIPSVVLGFFGIA
;
A
#
# COMPACT_ATOMS: atom_id res chain seq x y z
N MET A 1 68.41 -89.42 -0.92
CA MET A 1 68.68 -88.23 -0.08
C MET A 1 68.75 -87.03 -1.02
N LYS A 2 68.08 -85.89 -0.85
CA LYS A 2 66.99 -85.38 0.03
C LYS A 2 66.03 -84.62 -0.93
N GLY A 3 64.77 -84.29 -0.65
CA GLY A 3 63.88 -84.40 0.51
C GLY A 3 62.67 -83.51 0.19
N GLN A 4 61.44 -83.94 0.45
CA GLN A 4 60.23 -83.19 0.05
C GLN A 4 60.20 -81.80 0.70
N VAL A 5 59.94 -80.76 -0.10
CA VAL A 5 59.75 -79.39 0.39
C VAL A 5 58.34 -79.25 0.96
N ILE A 6 58.26 -78.90 2.23
CA ILE A 6 57.01 -78.73 2.97
C ILE A 6 56.41 -77.36 2.69
N THR A 7 55.13 -77.31 2.35
CA THR A 7 54.35 -76.09 2.10
C THR A 7 53.91 -75.37 3.38
N PRO A 8 53.95 -74.03 3.46
CA PRO A 8 53.10 -73.28 4.37
C PRO A 8 51.72 -72.97 3.73
N ARG A 9 50.64 -73.18 4.49
CA ARG A 9 49.26 -72.81 4.10
C ARG A 9 49.10 -71.27 4.00
N PRO A 10 48.22 -70.75 3.12
CA PRO A 10 47.79 -69.36 3.21
C PRO A 10 47.00 -69.13 4.50
N LEU A 11 47.36 -68.10 5.26
CA LEU A 11 46.63 -67.67 6.45
C LEU A 11 45.30 -67.01 6.04
N ALA A 12 44.20 -67.72 6.24
CA ALA A 12 42.85 -67.19 6.07
C ALA A 12 42.57 -66.12 7.14
N THR A 13 42.77 -64.85 6.81
CA THR A 13 42.35 -63.73 7.65
C THR A 13 40.89 -63.39 7.35
N SER A 14 39.97 -64.09 8.01
CA SER A 14 38.54 -63.76 8.01
C SER A 14 38.29 -62.42 8.71
N ARG A 15 38.42 -61.31 7.96
CA ARG A 15 37.86 -60.03 8.40
C ARG A 15 36.33 -60.18 8.48
N LEU A 16 35.83 -60.41 9.68
CA LEU A 16 34.41 -60.36 10.02
C LEU A 16 33.86 -58.98 9.66
N ARG A 17 33.34 -58.84 8.44
CA ARG A 17 32.64 -57.63 8.00
C ARG A 17 31.30 -57.60 8.72
N THR A 18 31.25 -56.87 9.83
CA THR A 18 30.07 -56.73 10.67
C THR A 18 28.86 -56.28 9.84
N SER A 19 27.81 -57.10 9.83
CA SER A 19 26.61 -56.91 8.99
C SER A 19 25.70 -55.74 9.43
N ARG A 20 26.24 -54.77 10.16
CA ARG A 20 25.49 -53.71 10.87
C ARG A 20 25.59 -52.32 10.22
N GLY A 21 26.32 -52.18 9.11
CA GLY A 21 26.46 -50.91 8.39
C GLY A 21 25.37 -50.62 7.34
N ARG A 22 24.61 -51.62 6.89
CA ARG A 22 23.67 -51.46 5.76
C ARG A 22 22.31 -50.89 6.16
N THR A 23 21.90 -51.05 7.42
CA THR A 23 20.57 -50.66 7.90
C THR A 23 20.47 -49.18 8.26
N SER A 24 21.51 -48.57 8.84
CA SER A 24 21.53 -47.14 9.16
C SER A 24 21.49 -46.26 7.91
N GLU A 25 22.30 -46.56 6.89
CA GLU A 25 22.27 -45.81 5.62
C GLU A 25 20.95 -46.00 4.88
N THR A 26 20.36 -47.20 4.93
CA THR A 26 19.03 -47.45 4.34
C THR A 26 17.93 -46.74 5.12
N LEU A 27 17.98 -46.69 6.46
CA LEU A 27 17.04 -45.94 7.30
C LEU A 27 17.16 -44.42 7.10
N ILE A 28 18.39 -43.91 6.97
CA ILE A 28 18.66 -42.50 6.63
C ILE A 28 18.13 -42.20 5.22
N GLY A 29 18.41 -43.05 4.24
CA GLY A 29 17.88 -42.93 2.88
C GLY A 29 16.35 -43.00 2.82
N LEU A 30 15.71 -43.83 3.65
CA LEU A 30 14.25 -43.93 3.76
C LEU A 30 13.66 -42.71 4.50
N PHE A 31 14.34 -42.20 5.52
CA PHE A 31 13.94 -41.02 6.28
C PHE A 31 14.02 -39.75 5.44
N PHE A 32 15.17 -39.48 4.81
CA PHE A 32 15.35 -38.31 3.94
C PHE A 32 14.62 -38.45 2.58
N GLY A 33 14.60 -39.64 1.98
CA GLY A 33 13.85 -39.91 0.75
C GLY A 33 12.33 -39.86 0.94
N GLY A 34 11.84 -40.34 2.09
CA GLY A 34 10.45 -40.15 2.51
C GLY A 34 10.14 -38.67 2.77
N ASN A 35 11.06 -37.93 3.40
CA ASN A 35 10.88 -36.50 3.64
C ASN A 35 10.77 -35.68 2.35
N ALA A 36 11.49 -36.06 1.28
CA ALA A 36 11.37 -35.40 -0.02
C ALA A 36 9.97 -35.60 -0.64
N LEU A 37 9.45 -36.84 -0.63
CA LEU A 37 8.08 -37.12 -1.11
C LEU A 37 7.04 -36.37 -0.26
N VAL A 38 7.16 -36.42 1.07
CA VAL A 38 6.27 -35.71 2.00
C VAL A 38 6.34 -34.21 1.79
N ALA A 39 7.53 -33.63 1.62
CA ALA A 39 7.69 -32.20 1.35
C ALA A 39 7.08 -31.79 0.00
N ILE A 40 7.22 -32.61 -1.06
CA ILE A 40 6.57 -32.36 -2.36
C ILE A 40 5.04 -32.41 -2.22
N VAL A 41 4.50 -33.40 -1.51
CA VAL A 41 3.05 -33.53 -1.25
C VAL A 41 2.54 -32.37 -0.40
N VAL A 42 3.26 -31.98 0.65
CA VAL A 42 2.91 -30.83 1.51
C VAL A 42 2.97 -29.52 0.73
N LEU A 43 4.01 -29.27 -0.07
CA LEU A 43 4.10 -28.09 -0.93
C LEU A 43 2.98 -28.05 -1.98
N LEU A 44 2.63 -29.21 -2.58
CA LEU A 44 1.52 -29.33 -3.51
C LEU A 44 0.18 -29.02 -2.82
N LEU A 45 -0.06 -29.57 -1.63
CA LEU A 45 -1.28 -29.31 -0.85
C LEU A 45 -1.38 -27.84 -0.40
N ILE A 46 -0.29 -27.25 0.06
CA ILE A 46 -0.22 -25.81 0.39
C ILE A 46 -0.50 -24.97 -0.86
N THR A 47 0.08 -25.33 -2.00
CA THR A 47 -0.13 -24.62 -3.27
C THR A 47 -1.59 -24.71 -3.72
N LEU A 48 -2.17 -25.91 -3.71
CA LEU A 48 -3.58 -26.12 -4.04
C LEU A 48 -4.52 -25.38 -3.08
N PHE A 49 -4.22 -25.36 -1.78
CA PHE A 49 -4.95 -24.60 -0.78
C PHE A 49 -4.89 -23.09 -1.04
N LEU A 50 -3.69 -22.54 -1.25
CA LEU A 50 -3.48 -21.12 -1.56
C LEU A 50 -4.19 -20.71 -2.85
N PHE A 51 -4.18 -21.55 -3.90
CA PHE A 51 -4.97 -21.29 -5.11
C PHE A 51 -6.47 -21.33 -4.82
N ARG A 52 -6.97 -22.30 -4.04
CA ARG A 52 -8.40 -22.44 -3.71
C ARG A 52 -8.92 -21.20 -2.96
N GLU A 53 -8.21 -20.77 -1.91
CA GLU A 53 -8.58 -19.58 -1.14
C GLU A 53 -8.39 -18.30 -1.98
N GLY A 54 -7.33 -18.22 -2.79
CA GLY A 54 -7.08 -17.11 -3.71
C GLY A 54 -8.16 -16.93 -4.79
N PHE A 55 -8.74 -18.02 -5.30
CA PHE A 55 -9.91 -17.94 -6.18
C PHE A 55 -11.19 -17.50 -5.43
N GLY A 56 -11.35 -17.92 -4.16
CA GLY A 56 -12.44 -17.46 -3.30
C GLY A 56 -12.42 -15.93 -3.09
N PHE A 57 -11.23 -15.36 -2.85
CA PHE A 57 -11.04 -13.91 -2.71
C PHE A 57 -11.62 -13.11 -3.88
N PHE A 58 -11.37 -13.50 -5.13
CA PHE A 58 -11.88 -12.73 -6.29
C PHE A 58 -13.41 -12.74 -6.38
N GLY A 59 -14.06 -13.80 -5.89
CA GLY A 59 -15.51 -13.89 -5.75
C GLY A 59 -16.05 -12.92 -4.70
N GLY A 60 -15.47 -12.95 -3.49
CA GLY A 60 -15.81 -12.00 -2.42
C GLY A 60 -15.58 -10.54 -2.83
N ASN A 61 -14.41 -10.23 -3.39
CA ASN A 61 -14.06 -8.89 -3.89
C ASN A 61 -15.02 -8.40 -4.99
N LEU A 62 -15.42 -9.26 -5.94
CA LEU A 62 -16.43 -8.92 -6.94
C LEU A 62 -17.78 -8.57 -6.31
N GLN A 63 -18.14 -9.25 -5.22
CA GLN A 63 -19.39 -9.04 -4.48
C GLN A 63 -19.35 -7.74 -3.66
N ASN A 64 -18.22 -7.46 -3.02
CA ASN A 64 -17.94 -6.20 -2.32
C ASN A 64 -18.03 -5.01 -3.30
N LEU A 65 -17.42 -5.10 -4.49
CA LEU A 65 -17.53 -4.06 -5.53
C LEU A 65 -18.98 -3.84 -6.00
N ARG A 66 -19.80 -4.90 -6.07
CA ARG A 66 -21.22 -4.79 -6.43
C ARG A 66 -22.03 -4.08 -5.36
N VAL A 67 -21.86 -4.45 -4.09
CA VAL A 67 -22.55 -3.77 -2.98
C VAL A 67 -22.06 -2.34 -2.82
N TYR A 68 -20.78 -2.08 -3.01
CA TYR A 68 -20.20 -0.73 -2.98
C TYR A 68 -20.85 0.20 -4.02
N ARG A 69 -21.01 -0.26 -5.27
CA ARG A 69 -21.77 0.47 -6.31
C ARG A 69 -23.25 0.59 -5.95
N ALA A 70 -23.89 -0.49 -5.53
CA ALA A 70 -25.33 -0.51 -5.28
C ALA A 70 -25.74 0.34 -4.06
N ALA A 71 -24.85 0.51 -3.07
CA ALA A 71 -25.02 1.41 -1.93
C ALA A 71 -24.67 2.88 -2.24
N GLY A 72 -24.27 3.20 -3.47
CA GLY A 72 -23.96 4.57 -3.89
C GLY A 72 -22.63 5.13 -3.37
N LEU A 73 -21.73 4.30 -2.85
CA LEU A 73 -20.45 4.80 -2.34
C LEU A 73 -19.52 5.30 -3.48
N GLU A 74 -19.65 4.77 -4.71
CA GLU A 74 -19.01 5.35 -5.90
C GLU A 74 -19.44 6.81 -6.17
N TYR A 75 -20.69 7.15 -5.86
CA TYR A 75 -21.22 8.51 -6.02
C TYR A 75 -20.61 9.46 -4.96
N VAL A 76 -20.46 8.98 -3.73
CA VAL A 76 -19.71 9.68 -2.67
C VAL A 76 -18.25 9.89 -3.10
N ASP A 77 -17.61 8.89 -3.68
CA ASP A 77 -16.20 8.96 -4.08
C ASP A 77 -15.93 10.02 -5.16
N ILE A 78 -16.88 10.28 -6.07
CA ILE A 78 -16.78 11.40 -7.04
C ILE A 78 -16.82 12.76 -6.32
N MET A 79 -17.65 12.92 -5.29
CA MET A 79 -17.66 14.15 -4.47
C MET A 79 -16.39 14.27 -3.62
N ARG A 80 -15.95 13.18 -3.00
CA ARG A 80 -14.74 13.09 -2.17
C ARG A 80 -13.48 13.43 -2.95
N GLU A 81 -13.39 13.03 -4.22
CA GLU A 81 -12.29 13.39 -5.13
C GLU A 81 -12.06 14.91 -5.18
N GLN A 82 -13.13 15.71 -5.09
CA GLN A 82 -13.03 17.18 -5.07
C GLN A 82 -12.64 17.76 -3.70
N ALA A 83 -13.10 17.16 -2.61
CA ALA A 83 -12.68 17.55 -1.25
C ALA A 83 -11.20 17.23 -1.01
N ASP A 84 -10.75 16.03 -1.42
CA ASP A 84 -9.36 15.58 -1.30
C ASP A 84 -8.40 16.43 -2.15
N ALA A 85 -8.81 16.78 -3.37
CA ALA A 85 -8.06 17.68 -4.24
C ALA A 85 -7.90 19.09 -3.63
N HIS A 86 -8.97 19.62 -3.02
CA HIS A 86 -8.89 20.88 -2.27
C HIS A 86 -7.90 20.79 -1.09
N ALA A 87 -8.04 19.75 -0.25
CA ALA A 87 -7.14 19.52 0.88
C ALA A 87 -5.68 19.31 0.44
N ALA A 88 -5.42 18.80 -0.76
CA ALA A 88 -4.08 18.72 -1.36
C ALA A 88 -3.53 20.10 -1.80
N LEU A 89 -4.39 21.01 -2.26
CA LEU A 89 -4.02 22.41 -2.55
C LEU A 89 -3.73 23.18 -1.25
N SER A 90 -4.57 23.06 -0.21
CA SER A 90 -4.32 23.67 1.10
C SER A 90 -2.99 23.20 1.71
N ARG A 91 -2.71 21.89 1.70
CA ARG A 91 -1.40 21.34 2.10
C ARG A 91 -0.25 21.87 1.24
N SER A 92 -0.48 22.15 -0.05
CA SER A 92 0.53 22.77 -0.92
C SER A 92 0.83 24.21 -0.51
N LEU A 93 -0.16 24.97 -0.01
CA LEU A 93 0.06 26.32 0.54
C LEU A 93 0.89 26.26 1.84
N SER A 94 0.67 25.28 2.72
CA SER A 94 1.52 25.07 3.90
C SER A 94 2.98 24.80 3.50
N GLN A 95 3.22 24.06 2.41
CA GLN A 95 4.56 23.84 1.86
C GLN A 95 5.17 25.09 1.22
N VAL A 96 4.36 25.99 0.65
CA VAL A 96 4.81 27.32 0.20
C VAL A 96 5.27 28.16 1.40
N ARG A 97 4.47 28.22 2.48
CA ARG A 97 4.85 28.89 3.74
C ARG A 97 6.19 28.41 4.27
N LEU A 98 6.39 27.09 4.34
CA LEU A 98 7.63 26.49 4.83
C LEU A 98 8.84 26.84 3.94
N ARG A 99 8.68 26.98 2.63
CA ARG A 99 9.75 27.43 1.72
C ARG A 99 10.10 28.90 1.92
N GLU A 100 9.10 29.74 2.14
CA GLU A 100 9.29 31.16 2.44
C GLU A 100 10.02 31.35 3.78
N VAL A 101 9.56 30.68 4.85
CA VAL A 101 10.23 30.70 6.17
C VAL A 101 11.69 30.23 6.08
N ARG A 102 11.97 29.17 5.31
CA ARG A 102 13.34 28.66 5.10
C ARG A 102 14.23 29.56 4.23
N SER A 103 13.68 30.61 3.61
CA SER A 103 14.46 31.55 2.80
C SER A 103 15.10 32.66 3.62
N PHE A 104 14.56 32.97 4.81
CA PHE A 104 15.15 33.95 5.71
C PHE A 104 16.47 33.42 6.30
N PRO A 105 17.56 34.21 6.29
CA PRO A 105 18.79 33.84 6.98
C PRO A 105 18.54 33.60 8.48
N LYS A 106 19.17 32.55 9.04
CA LYS A 106 18.93 32.06 10.42
C LYS A 106 19.09 33.11 11.54
N ASN A 107 19.78 34.22 11.27
CA ASN A 107 20.05 35.28 12.23
C ASN A 107 19.49 36.67 11.79
N SER A 108 18.58 36.71 10.79
CA SER A 108 18.15 37.99 10.18
C SER A 108 16.89 38.63 10.77
N ARG A 109 16.03 37.83 11.41
CA ARG A 109 14.73 38.25 11.98
C ARG A 109 14.35 37.36 13.15
N SER A 110 13.56 37.89 14.07
CA SER A 110 12.89 37.07 15.09
C SER A 110 11.78 36.20 14.46
N ALA A 111 11.35 35.15 15.17
CA ALA A 111 10.24 34.31 14.70
C ALA A 111 8.94 35.12 14.55
N ASP A 112 8.73 36.10 15.44
CA ASP A 112 7.55 36.96 15.44
C ASP A 112 7.54 37.93 14.26
N GLU A 113 8.69 38.55 13.93
CA GLU A 113 8.84 39.40 12.73
C GLU A 113 8.56 38.62 11.43
N ILE A 114 9.01 37.36 11.36
CA ILE A 114 8.72 36.49 10.22
C ILE A 114 7.21 36.23 10.15
N ASN A 115 6.58 35.83 11.26
CA ASN A 115 5.13 35.57 11.29
C ASN A 115 4.30 36.83 10.95
N VAL A 116 4.65 38.01 11.46
CA VAL A 116 3.99 39.28 11.10
C VAL A 116 4.13 39.56 9.61
N SER A 117 5.31 39.33 9.01
CA SER A 117 5.50 39.53 7.56
C SER A 117 4.72 38.53 6.69
N LEU A 118 4.39 37.34 7.23
CA LEU A 118 3.61 36.32 6.55
C LEU A 118 2.10 36.35 6.86
N ALA A 119 1.64 37.20 7.79
CA ALA A 119 0.23 37.32 8.15
C ALA A 119 -0.75 37.58 6.99
N PRO A 120 -0.37 38.25 5.87
CA PRO A 120 -1.22 38.30 4.67
C PRO A 120 -1.34 36.95 3.95
N PHE A 121 -0.25 36.18 3.86
CA PHE A 121 -0.26 34.83 3.29
C PHE A 121 -0.99 33.84 4.18
N ASP A 122 -0.81 33.93 5.50
CA ASP A 122 -1.45 33.03 6.45
C ASP A 122 -2.97 33.23 6.47
N ARG A 123 -3.45 34.47 6.35
CA ARG A 123 -4.89 34.76 6.11
C ARG A 123 -5.37 34.15 4.80
N TYR A 124 -4.70 34.45 3.67
CA TYR A 124 -5.04 33.83 2.38
C TYR A 124 -5.11 32.30 2.45
N ALA A 125 -4.17 31.65 3.13
CA ALA A 125 -4.14 30.19 3.26
C ALA A 125 -5.25 29.64 4.17
N ASN A 126 -5.64 30.38 5.21
CA ASN A 126 -6.78 30.04 6.06
C ASN A 126 -8.10 30.19 5.30
N ASP A 127 -8.34 31.36 4.67
CA ASP A 127 -9.54 31.65 3.88
C ASP A 127 -9.70 30.65 2.71
N PHE A 128 -8.58 30.29 2.08
CA PHE A 128 -8.52 29.23 1.07
C PHE A 128 -8.94 27.88 1.66
N SER A 129 -8.42 27.50 2.82
CA SER A 129 -8.77 26.22 3.46
C SER A 129 -10.24 26.18 3.88
N GLU A 130 -10.77 27.29 4.40
CA GLU A 130 -12.14 27.43 4.87
C GLU A 130 -13.16 27.26 3.73
N ALA A 131 -12.83 27.74 2.52
CA ALA A 131 -13.67 27.62 1.31
C ALA A 131 -14.08 26.18 0.96
N GLY A 132 -13.33 25.17 1.42
CA GLY A 132 -13.64 23.75 1.20
C GLY A 132 -14.46 23.08 2.31
N THR A 133 -14.73 23.77 3.42
CA THR A 133 -15.38 23.17 4.61
C THR A 133 -16.77 22.64 4.31
N GLU A 134 -17.59 23.42 3.61
CA GLU A 134 -18.95 23.03 3.19
C GLU A 134 -18.95 21.79 2.28
N LEU A 135 -17.97 21.68 1.38
CA LEU A 135 -17.83 20.50 0.51
C LEU A 135 -17.41 19.27 1.31
N ALA A 136 -16.48 19.42 2.26
CA ALA A 136 -16.06 18.33 3.14
C ALA A 136 -17.21 17.85 4.05
N GLY A 137 -17.99 18.77 4.61
CA GLY A 137 -19.20 18.46 5.38
C GLY A 137 -20.23 17.69 4.54
N LEU A 138 -20.54 18.17 3.34
CA LEU A 138 -21.45 17.48 2.42
C LEU A 138 -20.95 16.07 2.06
N VAL A 139 -19.64 15.89 1.84
CA VAL A 139 -19.05 14.56 1.58
C VAL A 139 -19.19 13.63 2.80
N SER A 140 -19.16 14.17 4.02
CA SER A 140 -19.46 13.41 5.25
C SER A 140 -20.93 13.00 5.30
N ASP A 141 -21.86 13.96 5.18
CA ASP A 141 -23.31 13.74 5.22
C ASP A 141 -23.75 12.64 4.23
N VAL A 142 -23.33 12.77 2.96
CA VAL A 142 -23.69 11.84 1.87
C VAL A 142 -22.92 10.52 2.01
N GLY A 143 -21.72 10.56 2.59
CA GLY A 143 -20.95 9.38 2.97
C GLY A 143 -21.70 8.52 3.97
N GLU A 144 -22.10 9.10 5.09
CA GLU A 144 -22.85 8.43 6.18
C GLU A 144 -24.14 7.78 5.66
N GLN A 145 -24.91 8.49 4.83
CA GLN A 145 -26.09 7.93 4.15
C GLN A 145 -25.76 6.69 3.31
N ALA A 146 -24.64 6.70 2.58
CA ALA A 146 -24.25 5.58 1.71
C ALA A 146 -23.73 4.36 2.50
N VAL A 147 -23.08 4.55 3.66
CA VAL A 147 -22.77 3.41 4.56
C VAL A 147 -23.99 2.89 5.28
N ALA A 148 -24.91 3.76 5.75
CA ALA A 148 -26.18 3.29 6.32
C ALA A 148 -26.95 2.41 5.31
N LEU A 149 -26.99 2.82 4.03
CA LEU A 149 -27.56 2.02 2.95
C LEU A 149 -26.79 0.70 2.74
N LYS A 150 -25.44 0.72 2.73
CA LYS A 150 -24.61 -0.50 2.66
C LYS A 150 -24.94 -1.47 3.81
N GLU A 151 -25.01 -0.98 5.04
CA GLU A 151 -25.32 -1.78 6.23
C GLU A 151 -26.73 -2.37 6.16
N GLU A 152 -27.73 -1.58 5.75
CA GLU A 152 -29.09 -2.08 5.53
C GLU A 152 -29.12 -3.21 4.47
N MET A 153 -28.37 -3.07 3.39
CA MET A 153 -28.27 -4.08 2.34
C MET A 153 -27.61 -5.38 2.85
N LEU A 154 -26.57 -5.26 3.68
CA LEU A 154 -25.93 -6.41 4.34
C LEU A 154 -26.91 -7.12 5.28
N LEU A 155 -27.60 -6.38 6.16
CA LEU A 155 -28.60 -6.91 7.09
C LEU A 155 -29.74 -7.63 6.36
N ARG A 156 -30.34 -7.00 5.34
CA ARG A 156 -31.41 -7.59 4.51
C ARG A 156 -30.97 -8.85 3.77
N SER A 157 -29.69 -8.96 3.43
CA SER A 157 -29.13 -10.12 2.71
C SER A 157 -28.90 -11.35 3.59
N GLY A 158 -29.15 -11.26 4.90
CA GLY A 158 -28.93 -12.36 5.85
C GLY A 158 -27.46 -12.64 6.13
N ALA A 159 -26.57 -11.70 5.82
CA ALA A 159 -25.14 -11.79 6.10
C ALA A 159 -24.93 -11.84 7.63
N PRO A 160 -24.35 -12.92 8.20
CA PRO A 160 -24.12 -13.01 9.64
C PRO A 160 -23.12 -11.93 10.10
N GLU A 161 -23.10 -11.61 11.39
CA GLU A 161 -22.21 -10.55 11.92
C GLU A 161 -20.72 -10.85 11.71
N SER A 162 -20.36 -12.12 11.48
CA SER A 162 -19.03 -12.58 11.07
C SER A 162 -18.60 -12.14 9.66
N THR A 163 -19.51 -11.59 8.84
CA THR A 163 -19.19 -10.99 7.53
C THR A 163 -18.38 -9.69 7.65
N LYS A 164 -18.16 -9.22 8.89
CA LYS A 164 -17.10 -8.25 9.26
C LYS A 164 -15.67 -8.78 9.05
N THR A 165 -15.50 -10.06 8.68
CA THR A 165 -14.20 -10.67 8.38
C THR A 165 -13.80 -10.43 6.92
N GLU A 166 -12.55 -10.03 6.71
CA GLU A 166 -11.97 -9.71 5.39
C GLU A 166 -12.24 -10.81 4.35
N GLY A 167 -12.75 -10.41 3.17
CA GLY A 167 -12.97 -11.32 2.03
C GLY A 167 -14.24 -12.18 2.06
N ALA A 168 -15.12 -12.05 3.06
CA ALA A 168 -16.38 -12.80 3.12
C ALA A 168 -17.35 -12.51 1.94
N THR A 169 -18.12 -13.51 1.53
CA THR A 169 -19.01 -13.47 0.34
C THR A 169 -20.39 -12.87 0.63
N VAL A 170 -20.49 -11.55 0.48
CA VAL A 170 -21.73 -10.76 0.36
C VAL A 170 -22.86 -11.14 1.35
N PRO A 171 -24.07 -11.61 0.93
CA PRO A 171 -24.56 -12.06 -0.40
C PRO A 171 -24.84 -11.01 -1.54
N ALA A 172 -25.88 -11.21 -2.39
CA ALA A 172 -26.20 -10.34 -3.53
C ALA A 172 -27.39 -9.39 -3.22
N PRO A 173 -27.36 -8.12 -3.62
CA PRO A 173 -28.33 -7.13 -3.14
C PRO A 173 -29.68 -7.21 -3.87
N THR A 174 -30.78 -7.26 -3.11
CA THR A 174 -32.16 -7.28 -3.61
C THR A 174 -32.69 -5.87 -3.92
N ALA A 175 -33.53 -5.74 -4.95
CA ALA A 175 -33.88 -4.46 -5.55
C ALA A 175 -34.85 -3.58 -4.71
N GLU A 176 -35.71 -4.19 -3.90
CA GLU A 176 -36.90 -3.54 -3.32
C GLU A 176 -36.60 -2.50 -2.22
N GLY A 177 -35.37 -2.45 -1.69
CA GLY A 177 -34.94 -1.42 -0.73
C GLY A 177 -33.99 -0.36 -1.29
N GLN A 178 -33.38 -0.59 -2.46
CA GLN A 178 -32.31 0.26 -2.99
C GLN A 178 -32.81 1.64 -3.44
N THR A 179 -34.02 1.70 -3.99
CA THR A 179 -34.54 2.88 -4.68
C THR A 179 -34.61 4.11 -3.79
N GLY A 180 -35.15 3.97 -2.57
CA GLY A 180 -35.33 5.10 -1.64
C GLY A 180 -34.00 5.63 -1.07
N GLY A 181 -33.07 4.75 -0.70
CA GLY A 181 -31.74 5.17 -0.23
C GLY A 181 -30.92 5.85 -1.31
N LEU A 182 -30.97 5.34 -2.56
CA LEU A 182 -30.32 5.97 -3.71
C LEU A 182 -30.98 7.31 -4.10
N GLU A 183 -32.29 7.45 -3.91
CA GLU A 183 -33.00 8.72 -4.10
C GLU A 183 -32.57 9.77 -3.08
N ALA A 184 -32.40 9.39 -1.81
CA ALA A 184 -31.84 10.27 -0.78
C ALA A 184 -30.43 10.77 -1.14
N LEU A 185 -29.52 9.88 -1.58
CA LEU A 185 -28.19 10.28 -2.06
C LEU A 185 -28.26 11.23 -3.27
N ARG A 186 -29.14 10.95 -4.23
CA ARG A 186 -29.36 11.81 -5.41
C ARG A 186 -29.97 13.16 -5.06
N SER A 187 -30.79 13.25 -4.01
CA SER A 187 -31.35 14.52 -3.52
C SER A 187 -30.29 15.53 -3.06
N SER A 188 -29.08 15.07 -2.74
CA SER A 188 -27.94 15.92 -2.40
C SER A 188 -27.26 16.59 -3.61
N TYR A 189 -27.60 16.21 -4.84
CA TYR A 189 -27.01 16.76 -6.07
C TYR A 189 -27.14 18.29 -6.20
N PRO A 190 -28.31 18.93 -5.97
CA PRO A 190 -28.43 20.38 -6.06
C PRO A 190 -27.60 21.11 -5.00
N LYS A 191 -27.53 20.57 -3.77
CA LYS A 191 -26.67 21.10 -2.68
C LYS A 191 -25.19 21.02 -3.11
N TYR A 192 -24.75 19.91 -3.71
CA TYR A 192 -23.40 19.80 -4.28
C TYR A 192 -23.11 20.86 -5.35
N GLN A 193 -24.02 21.05 -6.31
CA GLN A 193 -23.84 22.07 -7.35
C GLN A 193 -23.72 23.49 -6.77
N GLN A 194 -24.56 23.82 -5.78
CA GLN A 194 -24.53 25.11 -5.08
C GLN A 194 -23.21 25.30 -4.31
N VAL A 195 -22.78 24.30 -3.53
CA VAL A 195 -21.52 24.34 -2.77
C VAL A 195 -20.34 24.54 -3.70
N CYS A 196 -20.23 23.77 -4.79
CA CYS A 196 -19.17 23.94 -5.79
C CYS A 196 -19.20 25.33 -6.45
N ALA A 197 -20.38 25.89 -6.75
CA ALA A 197 -20.49 27.23 -7.34
C ALA A 197 -20.03 28.34 -6.38
N THR A 198 -20.44 28.28 -5.11
CA THR A 198 -19.99 29.20 -4.05
C THR A 198 -18.48 29.09 -3.83
N MET A 199 -17.97 27.86 -3.68
CA MET A 199 -16.55 27.57 -3.51
C MET A 199 -15.71 28.07 -4.69
N ALA A 200 -16.17 27.88 -5.92
CA ALA A 200 -15.52 28.42 -7.12
C ALA A 200 -15.41 29.96 -7.08
N ALA A 201 -16.49 30.64 -6.70
CA ALA A 201 -16.50 32.10 -6.58
C ALA A 201 -15.52 32.61 -5.51
N VAL A 202 -15.50 31.98 -4.33
CA VAL A 202 -14.57 32.30 -3.24
C VAL A 202 -13.11 32.08 -3.67
N LEU A 203 -12.79 30.91 -4.24
CA LEU A 203 -11.43 30.59 -4.69
C LEU A 203 -10.93 31.47 -5.84
N MET A 204 -11.81 31.92 -6.74
CA MET A 204 -11.46 32.89 -7.79
C MET A 204 -11.24 34.30 -7.24
N ASN A 205 -12.08 34.73 -6.29
CA ASN A 205 -11.91 36.02 -5.62
C ASN A 205 -10.60 36.09 -4.81
N LEU A 206 -10.30 35.03 -4.05
CA LEU A 206 -9.02 34.92 -3.33
C LEU A 206 -7.81 35.03 -4.27
N GLN A 207 -7.85 34.37 -5.43
CA GLN A 207 -6.75 34.48 -6.41
C GLN A 207 -6.51 35.92 -6.90
N ALA A 208 -7.54 36.76 -6.98
CA ALA A 208 -7.40 38.16 -7.35
C ALA A 208 -6.71 38.99 -6.25
N THR A 209 -6.81 38.57 -4.98
CA THR A 209 -6.17 39.19 -3.81
C THR A 209 -4.90 38.47 -3.35
N ALA A 210 -4.35 37.56 -4.17
CA ALA A 210 -3.20 36.72 -3.82
C ALA A 210 -1.95 37.55 -3.40
N PRO A 211 -1.39 37.33 -2.20
CA PRO A 211 -0.26 38.11 -1.69
C PRO A 211 1.05 37.75 -2.40
N ARG A 212 2.01 38.69 -2.44
CA ARG A 212 3.35 38.44 -2.96
C ARG A 212 4.29 37.98 -1.85
N LEU A 213 5.08 36.96 -2.15
CA LEU A 213 6.14 36.41 -1.30
C LEU A 213 7.49 37.04 -1.65
N SER A 214 8.41 37.06 -0.68
CA SER A 214 9.74 37.67 -0.85
C SER A 214 10.73 36.71 -1.52
N SER A 215 10.62 35.40 -1.28
CA SER A 215 11.47 34.41 -1.95
C SER A 215 10.96 34.11 -3.34
N ARG A 216 11.81 34.31 -4.35
CA ARG A 216 11.54 33.87 -5.73
C ARG A 216 11.12 32.39 -5.80
N LYS A 217 11.76 31.49 -5.03
CA LYS A 217 11.42 30.06 -5.02
C LYS A 217 10.07 29.78 -4.37
N ALA A 218 9.65 30.58 -3.39
CA ALA A 218 8.34 30.44 -2.78
C ALA A 218 7.24 31.04 -3.69
N GLN A 219 7.48 32.20 -4.30
CA GLN A 219 6.56 32.79 -5.29
C GLN A 219 6.35 31.85 -6.49
N GLU A 220 7.42 31.30 -7.08
CA GLU A 220 7.31 30.32 -8.17
C GLU A 220 6.53 29.06 -7.76
N ALA A 221 6.62 28.64 -6.49
CA ALA A 221 5.84 27.55 -5.95
C ALA A 221 4.37 27.95 -5.68
N PHE A 222 4.12 29.20 -5.29
CA PHE A 222 2.80 29.75 -5.05
C PHE A 222 2.00 29.92 -6.35
N GLU A 223 2.61 30.45 -7.40
CA GLU A 223 1.99 30.52 -8.73
C GLU A 223 1.61 29.14 -9.27
N LYS A 224 2.43 28.11 -8.98
CA LYS A 224 2.10 26.71 -9.29
C LYS A 224 0.95 26.15 -8.45
N VAL A 225 0.66 26.71 -7.27
CA VAL A 225 -0.59 26.40 -6.55
C VAL A 225 -1.75 27.12 -7.23
N ASN A 226 -1.65 28.43 -7.46
CA ASN A 226 -2.72 29.23 -8.06
C ASN A 226 -3.14 28.73 -9.45
N GLY A 227 -2.18 28.29 -10.28
CA GLY A 227 -2.46 27.62 -11.56
C GLY A 227 -3.29 26.34 -11.38
N ARG A 228 -2.86 25.44 -10.48
CA ARG A 228 -3.61 24.20 -10.16
C ARG A 228 -4.97 24.48 -9.52
N THR A 229 -5.14 25.57 -8.78
CA THR A 229 -6.45 26.01 -8.28
C THR A 229 -7.39 26.42 -9.41
N ARG A 230 -6.89 27.06 -10.48
CA ARG A 230 -7.70 27.36 -11.68
C ARG A 230 -8.11 26.09 -12.42
N GLU A 231 -7.18 25.16 -12.62
CA GLU A 231 -7.45 23.85 -13.23
C GLU A 231 -8.50 23.06 -12.42
N TYR A 232 -8.36 23.06 -11.08
CA TYR A 232 -9.28 22.41 -10.15
C TYR A 232 -10.71 22.98 -10.26
N VAL A 233 -10.88 24.30 -10.16
CA VAL A 233 -12.21 24.95 -10.30
C VAL A 233 -12.80 24.76 -11.70
N ALA A 234 -11.97 24.79 -12.75
CA ALA A 234 -12.42 24.49 -14.12
C ALA A 234 -12.90 23.04 -14.30
N GLY A 235 -12.51 22.12 -13.40
CA GLY A 235 -12.98 20.73 -13.38
C GLY A 235 -14.40 20.54 -12.82
N PHE A 236 -14.95 21.50 -12.08
CA PHE A 236 -16.24 21.34 -11.38
C PHE A 236 -17.41 20.94 -12.29
N PRO A 237 -17.61 21.52 -13.50
CA PRO A 237 -18.69 21.10 -14.40
C PRO A 237 -18.57 19.63 -14.84
N GLY A 238 -17.36 19.14 -15.10
CA GLY A 238 -17.12 17.75 -15.49
C GLY A 238 -17.40 16.77 -14.34
N GLN A 239 -17.13 17.16 -13.10
CA GLN A 239 -17.47 16.36 -11.91
C GLN A 239 -18.97 16.33 -11.64
N ALA A 240 -19.66 17.48 -11.80
CA ALA A 240 -21.12 17.55 -11.74
C ALA A 240 -21.81 16.76 -12.87
N GLN A 241 -21.14 16.57 -14.02
CA GLN A 241 -21.57 15.67 -15.09
C GLN A 241 -21.36 14.20 -14.70
N ARG A 242 -20.18 13.81 -14.18
CA ARG A 242 -19.92 12.45 -13.68
C ARG A 242 -20.95 11.99 -12.64
N LEU A 243 -21.33 12.87 -11.70
CA LEU A 243 -22.39 12.59 -10.72
C LEU A 243 -23.77 12.40 -11.37
N ARG A 244 -24.10 13.17 -12.40
CA ARG A 244 -25.38 13.07 -13.13
C ARG A 244 -25.48 11.79 -13.98
N GLU A 245 -24.36 11.37 -14.57
CA GLU A 245 -24.25 10.17 -15.41
C GLU A 245 -23.98 8.88 -14.60
N TRP A 246 -23.78 9.01 -13.28
CA TRP A 246 -23.57 7.88 -12.39
C TRP A 246 -24.85 7.06 -12.21
N ASP A 247 -24.68 5.75 -12.31
CA ASP A 247 -25.76 4.77 -12.37
C ASP A 247 -25.37 3.50 -11.63
N SER A 248 -26.08 3.21 -10.54
CA SER A 248 -25.91 2.03 -9.72
C SER A 248 -26.26 0.72 -10.44
N ALA A 249 -27.11 0.76 -11.47
CA ALA A 249 -27.54 -0.42 -12.21
C ALA A 249 -26.47 -0.97 -13.16
N LYS A 250 -25.39 -0.23 -13.44
CA LYS A 250 -24.31 -0.66 -14.34
C LYS A 250 -23.60 -1.90 -13.78
N PRO A 251 -23.63 -3.06 -14.47
CA PRO A 251 -23.13 -4.31 -13.90
C PRO A 251 -21.61 -4.32 -13.71
N VAL A 252 -21.17 -4.69 -12.50
CA VAL A 252 -19.75 -4.96 -12.22
C VAL A 252 -19.37 -6.32 -12.83
N ARG A 253 -18.50 -6.26 -13.84
CA ARG A 253 -18.02 -7.42 -14.60
C ARG A 253 -16.95 -8.17 -13.79
N TRP A 254 -16.91 -9.50 -13.90
CA TRP A 254 -16.05 -10.36 -13.07
C TRP A 254 -14.56 -10.03 -13.18
N TYR A 255 -14.07 -9.73 -14.39
CA TYR A 255 -12.67 -9.37 -14.61
C TYR A 255 -12.28 -8.08 -13.89
N HIS A 256 -13.24 -7.22 -13.52
CA HIS A 256 -12.94 -5.98 -12.82
C HIS A 256 -12.28 -6.25 -11.47
N SER A 257 -12.74 -7.28 -10.74
CA SER A 257 -12.16 -7.76 -9.47
C SER A 257 -10.67 -8.13 -9.61
N ILE A 258 -10.28 -8.75 -10.73
CA ILE A 258 -8.88 -9.11 -11.02
C ILE A 258 -8.08 -7.88 -11.43
N THR A 259 -8.62 -7.05 -12.33
CA THR A 259 -7.92 -5.85 -12.80
C THR A 259 -7.74 -4.78 -11.73
N SER A 260 -8.70 -4.62 -10.80
CA SER A 260 -8.55 -3.72 -9.66
C SER A 260 -7.50 -4.26 -8.70
N PHE A 261 -7.54 -5.56 -8.38
CA PHE A 261 -6.48 -6.17 -7.57
C PHE A 261 -5.08 -5.96 -8.18
N LEU A 262 -4.91 -6.17 -9.49
CA LEU A 262 -3.58 -6.09 -10.13
C LEU A 262 -3.09 -4.64 -10.40
N PHE A 263 -3.98 -3.72 -10.76
CA PHE A 263 -3.61 -2.41 -11.32
C PHE A 263 -4.15 -1.19 -10.58
N ASP A 264 -5.03 -1.37 -9.59
CA ASP A 264 -5.48 -0.23 -8.77
C ASP A 264 -4.32 0.28 -7.90
N LYS A 265 -4.31 1.60 -7.71
CA LYS A 265 -3.27 2.33 -6.99
C LYS A 265 -3.61 2.50 -5.50
N ARG A 266 -4.82 2.13 -5.09
CA ARG A 266 -5.30 2.19 -3.70
C ARG A 266 -5.11 0.83 -3.01
N TRP A 267 -4.32 0.82 -1.95
CA TRP A 267 -4.32 -0.25 -0.95
C TRP A 267 -4.84 0.34 0.36
N VAL A 268 -6.05 -0.05 0.77
CA VAL A 268 -6.73 0.42 1.97
C VAL A 268 -7.42 -0.78 2.60
N THR A 269 -7.01 -1.15 3.80
CA THR A 269 -7.56 -2.30 4.55
C THR A 269 -8.05 -1.83 5.92
N ALA A 270 -9.05 -2.51 6.49
CA ALA A 270 -9.72 -2.15 7.74
C ALA A 270 -10.47 -0.80 7.67
N SER A 271 -11.12 -0.52 6.53
CA SER A 271 -11.97 0.66 6.34
C SER A 271 -13.45 0.33 6.57
N PHE A 272 -14.11 1.07 7.47
CA PHE A 272 -15.56 0.95 7.71
C PHE A 272 -16.39 1.09 6.40
N TRP A 273 -15.90 1.91 5.46
CA TRP A 273 -16.59 2.26 4.23
C TRP A 273 -16.32 1.24 3.12
N GLN A 274 -15.05 0.90 2.86
CA GLN A 274 -14.64 -0.08 1.83
C GLN A 274 -13.15 -0.42 1.91
N ASP A 275 -12.81 -1.71 1.80
CA ASP A 275 -11.45 -2.17 1.54
C ASP A 275 -11.09 -2.16 0.04
N TRP A 276 -9.91 -1.65 -0.28
CA TRP A 276 -9.31 -1.61 -1.62
C TRP A 276 -8.02 -2.45 -1.64
N TYR A 277 -7.96 -3.45 -2.51
CA TYR A 277 -6.88 -4.44 -2.55
C TYR A 277 -5.92 -4.28 -3.75
N GLY A 278 -5.53 -3.05 -4.10
CA GLY A 278 -4.59 -2.81 -5.22
C GLY A 278 -3.16 -3.22 -4.89
N ILE A 279 -2.64 -4.31 -5.48
CA ILE A 279 -1.28 -4.83 -5.23
C ILE A 279 -0.18 -3.96 -5.85
N ALA A 280 -0.51 -3.14 -6.85
CA ALA A 280 0.45 -2.31 -7.58
C ALA A 280 1.35 -1.42 -6.68
N PRO A 281 0.83 -0.64 -5.70
CA PRO A 281 1.67 0.10 -4.76
C PRO A 281 2.56 -0.78 -3.88
N LEU A 282 2.07 -1.95 -3.43
CA LEU A 282 2.89 -2.88 -2.62
C LEU A 282 4.06 -3.42 -3.44
N LEU A 283 3.77 -3.92 -4.64
CA LEU A 283 4.78 -4.47 -5.55
C LEU A 283 5.80 -3.40 -5.98
N ALA A 284 5.34 -2.19 -6.31
CA ALA A 284 6.21 -1.07 -6.64
C ALA A 284 7.10 -0.66 -5.45
N GLY A 285 6.55 -0.63 -4.24
CA GLY A 285 7.30 -0.37 -3.00
C GLY A 285 8.38 -1.43 -2.76
N SER A 286 8.02 -2.72 -2.84
CA SER A 286 8.98 -3.83 -2.70
C SER A 286 10.08 -3.75 -3.76
N ILE A 287 9.75 -3.58 -5.04
CA ILE A 287 10.74 -3.46 -6.13
C ILE A 287 11.66 -2.25 -5.90
N MET A 288 11.11 -1.09 -5.52
CA MET A 288 11.91 0.11 -5.25
C MET A 288 12.89 -0.11 -4.09
N VAL A 289 12.43 -0.68 -2.98
CA VAL A 289 13.29 -0.96 -1.81
C VAL A 289 14.34 -2.01 -2.15
N SER A 290 13.96 -3.12 -2.81
CA SER A 290 14.92 -4.14 -3.26
C SER A 290 15.94 -3.59 -4.24
N PHE A 291 15.54 -2.71 -5.17
CA PHE A 291 16.45 -2.08 -6.12
C PHE A 291 17.47 -1.17 -5.43
N VAL A 292 17.01 -0.29 -4.52
CA VAL A 292 17.92 0.58 -3.73
C VAL A 292 18.83 -0.25 -2.83
N ALA A 293 18.30 -1.29 -2.18
CA ALA A 293 19.09 -2.20 -1.36
C ALA A 293 20.18 -2.91 -2.17
N LEU A 294 19.87 -3.45 -3.36
CA LEU A 294 20.84 -4.08 -4.25
C LEU A 294 21.87 -3.07 -4.79
N ALA A 295 21.42 -1.87 -5.19
CA ALA A 295 22.30 -0.82 -5.71
C ALA A 295 23.36 -0.36 -4.69
N LEU A 296 23.11 -0.52 -3.39
CA LEU A 296 24.09 -0.30 -2.32
C LEU A 296 24.83 -1.59 -1.94
N ALA A 297 24.11 -2.67 -1.63
CA ALA A 297 24.69 -3.89 -1.10
C ALA A 297 25.63 -4.61 -2.09
N VAL A 298 25.34 -4.57 -3.39
CA VAL A 298 26.19 -5.22 -4.41
C VAL A 298 27.57 -4.55 -4.52
N PRO A 299 27.71 -3.23 -4.80
CA PRO A 299 29.04 -2.62 -4.91
C PRO A 299 29.82 -2.68 -3.59
N PHE A 300 29.19 -2.41 -2.44
CA PHE A 300 29.88 -2.48 -1.14
C PHE A 300 30.24 -3.92 -0.75
N GLY A 301 29.36 -4.90 -1.01
CA GLY A 301 29.63 -6.31 -0.75
C GLY A 301 30.76 -6.86 -1.61
N VAL A 302 30.74 -6.57 -2.92
CA VAL A 302 31.80 -6.99 -3.86
C VAL A 302 33.13 -6.31 -3.51
N ALA A 303 33.14 -4.99 -3.26
CA ALA A 303 34.36 -4.28 -2.86
C ALA A 303 34.94 -4.83 -1.54
N SER A 304 34.08 -5.15 -0.56
CA SER A 304 34.51 -5.75 0.71
C SER A 304 35.07 -7.15 0.51
N ALA A 305 34.44 -7.97 -0.34
CA ALA A 305 34.93 -9.31 -0.66
C ALA A 305 36.31 -9.27 -1.33
N VAL A 306 36.50 -8.39 -2.32
CA VAL A 306 37.80 -8.19 -3.00
C VAL A 306 38.86 -7.67 -2.03
N TYR A 307 38.52 -6.72 -1.16
CA TYR A 307 39.47 -6.23 -0.14
C TYR A 307 39.90 -7.37 0.80
N VAL A 308 38.96 -8.16 1.33
CA VAL A 308 39.27 -9.25 2.27
C VAL A 308 40.01 -10.43 1.62
N SER A 309 39.84 -10.67 0.32
CA SER A 309 40.54 -11.75 -0.39
C SER A 309 41.93 -11.35 -0.91
N GLU A 310 42.06 -10.19 -1.55
CA GLU A 310 43.28 -9.81 -2.29
C GLU A 310 44.19 -8.81 -1.55
N ILE A 311 43.63 -7.98 -0.66
CA ILE A 311 44.35 -6.81 -0.09
C ILE A 311 44.61 -6.97 1.41
N ALA A 312 43.64 -7.49 2.16
CA ALA A 312 43.68 -7.54 3.62
C ALA A 312 44.77 -8.47 4.15
N THR A 313 45.56 -7.97 5.09
CA THR A 313 46.59 -8.73 5.79
C THR A 313 45.97 -9.75 6.76
N ARG A 314 46.75 -10.76 7.17
CA ARG A 314 46.29 -11.81 8.10
C ARG A 314 45.59 -11.29 9.38
N PRO A 315 46.11 -10.29 10.12
CA PRO A 315 45.42 -9.77 11.31
C PRO A 315 44.08 -9.10 10.97
N GLU A 316 43.97 -8.39 9.84
CA GLU A 316 42.72 -7.76 9.39
C GLU A 316 41.67 -8.82 9.01
N GLN A 317 42.08 -9.87 8.28
CA GLN A 317 41.17 -10.99 7.95
C GLN A 317 40.65 -11.72 9.20
N ASN A 318 41.52 -11.91 10.21
CA ASN A 318 41.14 -12.54 11.48
C ASN A 318 40.16 -11.69 12.31
N LEU A 319 40.08 -10.39 12.05
CA LEU A 319 39.13 -9.48 12.68
C LEU A 319 37.82 -9.40 11.88
N ILE A 320 37.91 -9.16 10.57
CA ILE A 320 36.76 -8.88 9.70
C ILE A 320 35.85 -10.10 9.53
N LYS A 321 36.42 -11.31 9.34
CA LYS A 321 35.61 -12.52 9.06
C LYS A 321 34.65 -12.86 10.22
N PRO A 322 35.09 -12.93 11.50
CA PRO A 322 34.18 -13.11 12.64
C PRO A 322 33.08 -12.06 12.75
N TYR A 323 33.34 -10.79 12.42
CA TYR A 323 32.29 -9.76 12.45
C TYR A 323 31.24 -9.95 11.36
N ILE A 324 31.63 -10.37 10.15
CA ILE A 324 30.67 -10.69 9.08
C ILE A 324 29.82 -11.90 9.47
N GLU A 325 30.43 -12.96 10.00
CA GLU A 325 29.73 -14.16 10.48
C GLU A 325 28.77 -13.82 11.64
N PHE A 326 29.20 -12.97 12.58
CA PHE A 326 28.37 -12.51 13.69
C PHE A 326 27.15 -11.69 13.21
N ILE A 327 27.35 -10.75 12.28
CA ILE A 327 26.24 -9.94 11.72
C ILE A 327 25.26 -10.82 10.94
N ALA A 328 25.76 -11.81 10.18
CA ALA A 328 24.92 -12.77 9.46
C ALA A 328 24.13 -13.72 10.38
N ALA A 329 24.58 -13.91 11.63
CA ALA A 329 23.87 -14.68 12.65
C ALA A 329 22.75 -13.89 13.37
N ILE A 330 22.64 -12.57 13.16
CA ILE A 330 21.57 -11.77 13.78
C ILE A 330 20.22 -12.13 13.11
N PRO A 331 19.19 -12.53 13.88
CA PRO A 331 17.88 -12.84 13.31
C PRO A 331 17.27 -11.63 12.57
N SER A 332 16.73 -11.85 11.38
CA SER A 332 16.14 -10.79 10.54
C SER A 332 15.02 -10.00 11.24
N VAL A 333 14.26 -10.64 12.14
CA VAL A 333 13.22 -9.98 12.94
C VAL A 333 13.78 -8.93 13.91
N VAL A 334 14.99 -9.15 14.43
CA VAL A 334 15.67 -8.19 15.34
C VAL A 334 16.14 -6.98 14.55
N LEU A 335 16.73 -7.19 13.36
CA LEU A 335 17.11 -6.12 12.45
C LEU A 335 15.90 -5.30 11.99
N GLY A 336 14.76 -5.95 11.74
CA GLY A 336 13.51 -5.29 11.40
C GLY A 336 12.99 -4.37 12.52
N PHE A 337 13.10 -4.78 13.79
CA PHE A 337 12.68 -3.96 14.94
C PHE A 337 13.50 -2.66 15.06
N PHE A 338 14.82 -2.71 14.83
CA PHE A 338 15.66 -1.51 14.81
C PHE A 338 15.36 -0.54 13.65
N GLY A 339 14.72 -1.00 12.57
CA GLY A 339 14.34 -0.15 11.43
C GLY A 339 13.00 0.58 11.59
N ILE A 340 12.26 0.30 12.67
CA ILE A 340 10.92 0.87 12.95
C ILE A 340 10.98 1.94 14.05
N ALA A 341 12.03 1.94 14.87
CA ALA A 341 12.24 2.85 16.01
C ALA A 341 12.95 4.16 15.64
#